data_AF-A0A0Q8NA66-F1
#
_entry.id   AF-A0A0Q8NA66-F1
#
_cell.length_a   1.000
_cell.length_b   1.000
_cell.length_c   1.000
_cell.angle_alpha   90.00
_cell.angle_beta   90.00
_cell.angle_gamma   90.00
#
_symmetry.space_group_name_H-M   'P 1'
#
loop_
_entity.id
_entity.type
_entity.pdbx_description
1 polymer ?
#
loop_
_entity_poly.entity_id
_entity_poly.type
_entity_poly.pdbx_seq_one_letter_code
_entity_poly.pdbx_strand_id
1 'polypeptide(L)'
;MSTQPKQFNIHEDWTVVILGFIIIGISLFIFLPEVPVFSWSDTSDLFTKVFDFANLKILLIQFLYLISIGTIGTFLIGRSVKYFLFTFPIVYLLTLIIAFLLFGS
;
A
#
# COMPACT_ATOMS: atom_id res chain seq x y z
N MET A 1 -22.85 -34.99 -2.78
CA MET A 1 -22.87 -33.86 -1.82
C MET A 1 -21.77 -32.90 -2.21
N SER A 2 -22.11 -31.72 -2.73
CA SER A 2 -21.13 -30.69 -3.09
C SER A 2 -20.68 -30.00 -1.80
N THR A 3 -19.46 -30.28 -1.35
CA THR A 3 -18.84 -29.59 -0.22
C THR A 3 -18.43 -28.20 -0.68
N GLN A 4 -19.36 -27.25 -0.58
CA GLN A 4 -19.05 -25.83 -0.75
C GLN A 4 -17.98 -25.46 0.29
N PRO A 5 -16.77 -25.04 -0.12
CA PRO A 5 -15.74 -24.67 0.83
C PRO A 5 -16.26 -23.49 1.64
N LYS A 6 -16.34 -23.68 2.96
CA LYS A 6 -16.76 -22.66 3.92
C LYS A 6 -15.81 -21.47 3.78
N GLN A 7 -16.26 -20.47 3.06
CA GLN A 7 -15.56 -19.21 2.87
C GLN A 7 -15.43 -18.58 4.25
N PHE A 8 -14.20 -18.52 4.79
CA PHE A 8 -13.91 -17.76 6.00
C PHE A 8 -14.24 -16.31 5.68
N ASN A 9 -15.46 -15.89 6.03
CA ASN A 9 -15.96 -14.55 5.75
C ASN A 9 -16.02 -13.83 7.09
N ILE A 10 -14.88 -13.32 7.54
CA ILE A 10 -14.87 -12.39 8.67
C ILE A 10 -15.60 -11.15 8.17
N HIS A 11 -16.55 -10.63 8.97
CA HIS A 11 -17.25 -9.41 8.61
C HIS A 11 -16.25 -8.29 8.33
N GLU A 12 -16.49 -7.51 7.27
CA GLU A 12 -15.63 -6.43 6.82
C GLU A 12 -15.18 -5.53 7.97
N ASP A 13 -16.11 -5.15 8.85
CA ASP A 13 -15.87 -4.32 10.03
C ASP A 13 -14.78 -4.89 10.96
N TRP A 14 -14.83 -6.19 11.22
CA TRP A 14 -13.82 -6.86 12.05
C TRP A 14 -12.50 -7.06 11.32
N THR A 15 -12.53 -7.24 10.00
CA THR A 15 -11.32 -7.34 9.20
C THR A 15 -10.53 -6.04 9.22
N VAL A 16 -11.20 -4.89 9.11
CA VAL A 16 -10.56 -3.56 9.21
C VAL A 16 -9.91 -3.36 10.59
N VAL A 17 -10.58 -3.77 11.67
CA VAL A 17 -10.02 -3.70 13.03
C VAL A 17 -8.75 -4.55 13.17
N ILE A 18 -8.79 -5.80 12.68
CA ILE A 18 -7.64 -6.72 12.72
C ILE A 18 -6.48 -6.16 11.87
N LEU A 19 -6.76 -5.70 10.65
CA LEU A 19 -5.75 -5.04 9.79
C LEU A 19 -5.13 -3.83 10.47
N GLY A 20 -5.95 -2.97 11.09
CA GLY A 20 -5.47 -1.82 11.84
C GLY A 20 -4.53 -2.22 12.97
N PHE A 21 -4.91 -3.25 13.75
CA PHE A 21 -4.06 -3.76 14.83
C PHE A 21 -2.74 -4.35 14.31
N ILE A 22 -2.78 -5.07 13.18
CA ILE A 22 -1.58 -5.60 12.52
C ILE A 22 -0.67 -4.46 12.04
N ILE A 23 -1.22 -3.43 11.38
CA ILE A 23 -0.45 -2.28 10.90
C ILE A 23 0.24 -1.55 12.06
N ILE A 24 -0.49 -1.33 13.15
CA ILE A 24 0.06 -0.68 14.36
C ILE A 24 1.16 -1.56 14.96
N GLY A 25 0.91 -2.87 15.11
CA GLY A 25 1.91 -3.80 15.64
C GLY A 25 3.18 -3.85 14.78
N ILE A 26 3.04 -3.95 13.46
CA ILE A 26 4.18 -3.92 12.53
C ILE A 26 4.94 -2.59 12.65
N SER A 27 4.23 -1.47 12.73
CA SER A 27 4.84 -0.13 12.83
C SER A 27 5.64 0.06 14.12
N LEU A 28 5.19 -0.55 15.22
CA LEU A 28 5.86 -0.44 16.52
C LEU A 28 7.05 -1.40 16.68
N PHE A 29 6.99 -2.60 16.09
CA PHE A 29 7.94 -3.68 16.40
C PHE A 29 8.84 -4.11 15.24
N ILE A 30 8.43 -3.91 13.99
CA ILE A 30 9.10 -4.51 12.83
C ILE A 30 9.67 -3.44 11.91
N PHE A 31 8.81 -2.53 11.44
CA PHE A 31 9.19 -1.60 10.39
C PHE A 31 8.23 -0.41 10.34
N LEU A 32 8.78 0.79 10.46
CA LEU A 32 8.04 2.03 10.26
C LEU A 32 8.27 2.49 8.81
N PRO A 33 7.23 2.53 7.96
CA PRO A 33 7.39 2.96 6.57
C PRO A 33 7.88 4.40 6.51
N GLU A 34 9.04 4.62 5.90
CA GLU A 34 9.56 5.96 5.63
C GLU A 34 8.66 6.66 4.61
N VAL A 35 8.53 7.98 4.76
CA VAL A 35 7.73 8.80 3.86
C VAL A 35 8.62 9.30 2.73
N PRO A 36 8.29 8.99 1.45
CA PRO A 36 9.03 9.49 0.30
C PRO A 36 8.96 11.02 0.21
N VAL A 37 10.07 11.64 -0.21
CA VAL A 37 10.15 13.10 -0.35
C VAL A 37 9.75 13.49 -1.77
N PHE A 38 8.62 14.19 -1.88
CA PHE A 38 8.09 14.69 -3.16
C PHE A 38 8.27 16.20 -3.36
N SER A 39 9.12 16.87 -2.57
CA SER A 39 9.36 18.30 -2.72
C SER A 39 10.33 18.59 -3.85
N TRP A 40 9.87 19.34 -4.85
CA TRP A 40 10.70 19.81 -5.97
C TRP A 40 10.25 21.23 -6.36
N SER A 41 11.23 22.12 -6.55
CA SER A 41 11.00 23.51 -6.98
C SER A 41 11.52 23.77 -8.39
N ASP A 42 12.58 23.07 -8.81
CA ASP A 42 13.21 23.17 -10.12
C ASP A 42 13.24 21.81 -10.85
N THR A 43 13.38 21.84 -12.18
CA THR A 43 13.50 20.61 -12.99
C THR A 43 14.75 19.78 -12.65
N SER A 44 15.81 20.39 -12.08
CA SER A 44 16.97 19.67 -11.55
C SER A 44 16.65 18.89 -10.27
N ASP A 45 15.73 19.38 -9.45
CA ASP A 45 15.31 18.74 -8.20
C ASP A 45 14.48 17.48 -8.45
N LEU A 46 13.81 17.40 -9.60
CA LEU A 46 13.11 16.19 -10.02
C LEU A 46 14.07 15.00 -10.10
N PHE A 47 15.20 15.17 -10.78
CA PHE A 47 16.16 14.09 -10.99
C PHE A 47 17.00 13.79 -9.75
N THR A 48 17.24 14.80 -8.90
CA THR A 48 18.14 14.68 -7.75
C THR A 48 17.44 14.36 -6.43
N LYS A 49 16.13 14.65 -6.32
CA LYS A 49 15.32 14.33 -5.14
C LYS A 49 14.24 13.31 -5.48
N VAL A 50 13.31 13.64 -6.37
CA VAL A 50 12.12 12.80 -6.61
C VAL A 50 12.47 11.46 -7.25
N PHE A 51 13.35 11.47 -8.27
CA PHE A 51 13.86 10.26 -8.93
C PHE A 51 15.15 9.72 -8.31
N ASP A 52 15.53 10.20 -7.12
CA ASP A 52 16.68 9.64 -6.42
C ASP A 52 16.44 8.17 -6.09
N PHE A 53 17.53 7.39 -6.13
CA PHE A 53 17.46 5.96 -5.88
C PHE A 53 16.94 5.64 -4.47
N ALA A 54 17.24 6.48 -3.47
CA ALA A 54 16.73 6.29 -2.12
C ALA A 54 15.21 6.47 -2.07
N ASN A 55 14.66 7.50 -2.72
CA ASN A 55 13.22 7.73 -2.79
C ASN A 55 12.50 6.62 -3.57
N LEU A 56 13.05 6.18 -4.71
CA LEU A 56 12.50 5.05 -5.46
C LEU A 56 12.47 3.76 -4.61
N LYS A 57 13.50 3.53 -3.80
CA LYS A 57 13.54 2.38 -2.88
C LYS A 57 12.46 2.48 -1.80
N ILE A 58 12.26 3.65 -1.20
CA ILE A 58 11.19 3.89 -0.21
C ILE A 58 9.82 3.62 -0.86
N LEU A 59 9.58 4.12 -2.07
CA LEU A 59 8.34 3.88 -2.82
C LEU A 59 8.09 2.39 -3.09
N LEU A 60 9.13 1.66 -3.46
CA LEU A 60 9.01 0.22 -3.71
C LEU A 60 8.73 -0.56 -2.43
N ILE A 61 9.38 -0.20 -1.32
CA ILE A 61 9.13 -0.81 -0.01
C ILE A 61 7.70 -0.51 0.47
N GLN A 62 7.24 0.73 0.33
CA GLN A 62 5.88 1.13 0.69
C GLN A 62 4.84 0.37 -0.14
N PHE A 63 5.09 0.24 -1.45
CA PHE A 63 4.25 -0.56 -2.34
C PHE A 63 4.14 -2.01 -1.88
N LEU A 64 5.28 -2.66 -1.61
CA LEU A 64 5.32 -4.05 -1.13
C LEU A 64 4.65 -4.22 0.23
N TYR A 65 4.80 -3.24 1.12
CA TYR A 65 4.15 -3.23 2.43
C TYR A 65 2.63 -3.18 2.30
N LEU A 66 2.12 -2.20 1.55
CA LEU A 66 0.69 -1.97 1.38
C LEU A 66 0.00 -3.09 0.59
N ILE A 67 0.64 -3.60 -0.48
CA ILE A 67 0.07 -4.71 -1.26
C ILE A 67 -0.02 -6.00 -0.43
N SER A 68 0.96 -6.25 0.45
CA SER A 68 0.97 -7.41 1.34
C SER A 68 -0.19 -7.32 2.34
N ILE A 69 -0.33 -6.18 3.01
CA ILE A 69 -1.41 -5.93 3.98
C ILE A 69 -2.78 -5.98 3.31
N GLY A 70 -2.95 -5.30 2.17
CA GLY A 70 -4.21 -5.29 1.45
C GLY A 70 -4.58 -6.67 0.87
N THR A 71 -3.59 -7.48 0.50
CA THR A 71 -3.79 -8.88 0.10
C THR A 71 -4.28 -9.72 1.27
N ILE A 72 -3.66 -9.59 2.46
CA ILE A 72 -4.13 -10.25 3.69
C ILE A 72 -5.57 -9.82 4.00
N GLY A 73 -5.87 -8.52 3.90
CA GLY A 73 -7.22 -8.01 4.13
C GLY A 73 -8.25 -8.57 3.15
N THR A 74 -7.94 -8.55 1.86
CA THR A 74 -8.82 -9.12 0.82
C THR A 74 -9.03 -10.61 1.02
N PHE A 75 -7.99 -11.33 1.46
CA PHE A 75 -8.06 -12.75 1.81
C PHE A 75 -8.95 -13.01 3.03
N LEU A 76 -8.85 -12.19 4.09
CA LEU A 76 -9.66 -12.31 5.30
C LEU A 76 -11.17 -12.02 5.07
N ILE A 77 -11.48 -11.11 4.14
CA ILE A 77 -12.87 -10.84 3.67
C ILE A 77 -13.35 -11.96 2.73
N GLY A 78 -12.47 -12.88 2.31
CA GLY A 78 -12.80 -13.94 1.35
C GLY A 78 -13.11 -13.41 -0.05
N ARG A 79 -12.67 -12.20 -0.39
CA ARG A 79 -12.83 -11.59 -1.71
C ARG A 79 -11.74 -12.08 -2.65
N SER A 80 -11.92 -11.82 -3.93
CA SER A 80 -11.02 -12.26 -4.98
C SER A 80 -9.72 -11.43 -5.00
N VAL A 81 -8.68 -11.96 -4.36
CA VAL A 81 -7.33 -11.37 -4.29
C VAL A 81 -6.76 -10.99 -5.66
N LYS A 82 -7.11 -11.73 -6.72
CA LYS A 82 -6.70 -11.41 -8.10
C LYS A 82 -7.13 -10.01 -8.51
N TYR A 83 -8.38 -9.62 -8.26
CA TYR A 83 -8.86 -8.28 -8.63
C TYR A 83 -8.16 -7.22 -7.80
N PHE A 84 -7.94 -7.47 -6.51
CA PHE A 84 -7.16 -6.57 -5.66
C PHE A 84 -5.74 -6.34 -6.19
N LEU A 85 -5.02 -7.41 -6.57
CA LEU A 85 -3.66 -7.33 -7.13
C LEU A 85 -3.59 -6.53 -8.44
N PHE A 86 -4.67 -6.46 -9.23
CA PHE A 86 -4.73 -5.63 -10.44
C PHE A 86 -5.15 -4.19 -10.13
N THR A 87 -6.12 -3.98 -9.25
CA THR A 87 -6.61 -2.64 -8.91
C THR A 87 -5.60 -1.86 -8.06
N PHE A 88 -4.90 -2.53 -7.15
CA PHE A 88 -4.00 -1.89 -6.21
C PHE A 88 -2.84 -1.13 -6.89
N PRO A 89 -2.09 -1.71 -7.85
CA PRO A 89 -1.04 -0.98 -8.58
C PRO A 89 -1.56 0.27 -9.30
N ILE A 90 -2.77 0.20 -9.87
CA ILE A 90 -3.39 1.33 -10.58
C ILE A 90 -3.67 2.47 -9.59
N VAL A 91 -4.31 2.15 -8.46
CA VAL A 91 -4.62 3.13 -7.42
C VAL A 91 -3.34 3.71 -6.83
N TYR A 92 -2.33 2.89 -6.57
CA TYR A 92 -1.05 3.33 -6.03
C TYR A 92 -0.35 4.31 -6.97
N LEU A 93 -0.25 3.99 -8.28
CA LEU A 93 0.31 4.91 -9.27
C LEU A 93 -0.46 6.23 -9.34
N LEU A 94 -1.80 6.17 -9.28
CA LEU A 94 -2.62 7.38 -9.24
C LEU A 94 -2.31 8.22 -7.99
N THR A 95 -2.14 7.59 -6.82
CA THR A 95 -1.73 8.28 -5.59
C THR A 95 -0.36 8.93 -5.73
N LEU A 96 0.62 8.26 -6.35
CA LEU A 96 1.94 8.84 -6.59
C LEU A 96 1.87 10.07 -7.49
N ILE A 97 1.08 10.03 -8.57
CA ILE A 97 0.89 11.17 -9.47
C ILE A 97 0.23 12.33 -8.72
N ILE A 98 -0.82 12.06 -7.92
CA ILE A 98 -1.49 13.09 -7.12
C ILE A 98 -0.51 13.69 -6.11
N ALA A 99 0.27 12.88 -5.40
CA ALA A 99 1.27 13.35 -4.45
C ALA A 99 2.32 14.24 -5.14
N PHE A 100 2.83 13.79 -6.28
CA PHE A 100 3.79 14.56 -7.08
C PHE A 100 3.25 15.93 -7.51
N LEU A 101 1.97 16.01 -7.89
CA LEU A 101 1.31 17.26 -8.29
C LEU A 101 1.03 18.21 -7.12
N LEU A 102 0.74 17.67 -5.93
CA LEU A 102 0.40 18.47 -4.75
C LEU A 102 1.63 19.00 -4.01
N PHE A 103 2.71 18.21 -3.95
CA PHE A 103 3.94 18.57 -3.24
C PHE A 103 5.01 19.19 -4.15
N GLY A 104 4.75 19.27 -5.46
CA GLY A 104 5.52 20.07 -6.41
C GLY A 104 5.11 21.54 -6.34
N SER A 105 5.72 22.29 -5.43
CA SER A 105 5.58 23.74 -5.31
C SER A 105 6.83 24.34 -4.66
#